data_AF-A0A3B0YB18-F1
#
_entry.id   AF-A0A3B0YB18-F1
#
_cell.length_a   1.000
_cell.length_b   1.000
_cell.length_c   1.000
_cell.angle_alpha   90.00
_cell.angle_beta   90.00
_cell.angle_gamma   90.00
#
_symmetry.space_group_name_H-M   'P 1'
#
loop_
_entity.id
_entity.type
_entity.pdbx_description
1 polymer ?
#
loop_
_entity_poly.entity_id
_entity_poly.type
_entity_poly.pdbx_seq_one_letter_code
_entity_poly.pdbx_strand_id
1 'polypeptide(L)'
;MFSYFTRPKGPCVNRKAETVTLTFSGTKVRFKAPGYSYAMIDQDEDDLLPVDYDLDDFSQYRSVLYVNFNEEHPYDPEIDIAGFACFKSIWGFRKPLLGDKYDNGTLAFTLGLSHVTRFGSLFKPQNMEKAVIESIDLRYGPKGWLAWKDSKEQRFQGPLNWRIHHFQGLEWIHYFINEIHLKRGGRITWNIPLTEEHFLSFTFRDTGYPSEKLVKEFNRLAREIIETCEIDYSEAVQQQIKKAEIEGNPAVLWV
;
A
#
# COMPACT_ATOMS: atom_id res chain seq x y z
N MET A 1 -19.23 -15.28 36.65
CA MET A 1 -17.86 -14.97 36.20
C MET A 1 -17.96 -14.41 34.79
N PHE A 2 -18.06 -13.09 34.63
CA PHE A 2 -18.13 -12.45 33.31
C PHE A 2 -16.73 -12.47 32.69
N SER A 3 -16.59 -13.15 31.55
CA SER A 3 -15.35 -13.17 30.78
C SER A 3 -15.13 -11.78 30.16
N TYR A 4 -14.49 -10.88 30.93
CA TYR A 4 -14.07 -9.55 30.45
C TYR A 4 -12.87 -9.62 29.50
N PHE A 5 -12.30 -10.81 29.26
CA PHE A 5 -11.24 -11.06 28.29
C PHE A 5 -11.82 -11.27 26.87
N THR A 6 -12.66 -10.35 26.42
CA THR A 6 -13.12 -10.34 25.03
C THR A 6 -12.00 -9.83 24.12
N ARG A 7 -11.90 -10.42 22.92
CA ARG A 7 -10.88 -10.11 21.90
C ARG A 7 -10.78 -8.59 21.68
N PRO A 8 -9.59 -8.04 21.37
CA PRO A 8 -9.48 -6.62 21.04
C PRO A 8 -10.50 -6.27 19.94
N LYS A 9 -11.32 -5.25 20.17
CA LYS A 9 -12.29 -4.77 19.19
C LYS A 9 -11.56 -3.82 18.26
N GLY A 10 -11.33 -4.27 17.04
CA GLY A 10 -10.77 -3.46 15.96
C GLY A 10 -11.84 -2.72 15.15
N PRO A 11 -11.42 -1.80 14.28
CA PRO A 11 -12.30 -1.23 13.27
C PRO A 11 -12.84 -2.31 12.31
N CYS A 12 -13.97 -2.05 11.65
CA CYS A 12 -14.57 -2.97 10.70
C CYS A 12 -15.16 -2.24 9.50
N VAL A 13 -15.03 -2.85 8.31
CA VAL A 13 -15.50 -2.25 7.05
C VAL A 13 -17.04 -2.23 6.97
N ASN A 14 -17.73 -3.16 7.62
CA ASN A 14 -19.17 -3.37 7.45
C ASN A 14 -20.11 -2.46 8.27
N ARG A 15 -19.61 -1.67 9.23
CA ARG A 15 -20.49 -0.86 10.12
C ARG A 15 -20.11 0.61 10.24
N LYS A 16 -18.88 0.99 9.92
CA LYS A 16 -18.34 2.35 10.14
C LYS A 16 -17.29 2.76 9.09
N ALA A 17 -17.26 2.12 7.93
CA ALA A 17 -16.37 2.54 6.86
C ALA A 17 -17.00 3.60 5.99
N GLU A 18 -16.16 4.54 5.59
CA GLU A 18 -16.47 5.54 4.59
C GLU A 18 -15.90 5.08 3.25
N THR A 19 -16.56 5.47 2.17
CA THR A 19 -16.02 5.26 0.83
C THR A 19 -15.01 6.37 0.56
N VAL A 20 -13.74 6.00 0.46
CA VAL A 20 -12.68 6.90 0.01
C VAL A 20 -12.68 6.87 -1.52
N THR A 21 -12.65 8.05 -2.14
CA THR A 21 -12.56 8.22 -3.59
C THR A 21 -11.38 9.12 -3.91
N LEU A 22 -10.43 8.61 -4.69
CA LEU A 22 -9.27 9.35 -5.18
C LEU A 22 -9.29 9.37 -6.71
N THR A 23 -8.92 10.48 -7.31
CA THR A 23 -8.84 10.66 -8.76
C THR A 23 -7.40 10.86 -9.17
N PHE A 24 -6.96 10.16 -10.22
CA PHE A 24 -5.61 10.20 -10.76
C PHE A 24 -5.70 10.45 -12.26
N SER A 25 -5.49 11.69 -12.69
CA SER A 25 -5.65 12.14 -14.09
C SER A 25 -6.90 11.56 -14.76
N GLY A 26 -8.04 11.67 -14.06
CA GLY A 26 -9.35 11.18 -14.51
C GLY A 26 -9.69 9.71 -14.18
N THR A 27 -8.72 8.86 -13.84
CA THR A 27 -8.98 7.50 -13.34
C THR A 27 -9.42 7.56 -11.88
N LYS A 28 -10.57 6.95 -11.54
CA LYS A 28 -11.10 6.98 -10.16
C LYS A 28 -10.84 5.68 -9.44
N VAL A 29 -10.28 5.78 -8.24
CA VAL A 29 -10.02 4.65 -7.35
C VAL A 29 -10.88 4.80 -6.13
N ARG A 30 -11.72 3.80 -5.85
CA ARG A 30 -12.64 3.77 -4.71
C ARG A 30 -12.36 2.57 -3.84
N PHE A 31 -12.36 2.75 -2.53
CA PHE A 31 -12.30 1.65 -1.57
C PHE A 31 -12.99 2.06 -0.27
N LYS A 32 -13.40 1.08 0.53
CA LYS A 32 -13.98 1.35 1.86
C LYS A 32 -12.90 1.21 2.92
N ALA A 33 -12.75 2.23 3.74
CA ALA A 33 -11.83 2.22 4.87
C ALA A 33 -12.55 2.71 6.15
N PRO A 34 -12.29 2.10 7.32
CA PRO A 34 -12.74 2.68 8.58
C PRO A 34 -12.14 4.08 8.78
N GLY A 35 -12.91 5.00 9.37
CA GLY A 35 -12.39 6.30 9.79
C GLY A 35 -11.22 6.17 10.77
N TYR A 36 -10.37 7.20 10.83
CA TYR A 36 -9.26 7.29 11.77
C TYR A 36 -9.73 7.04 13.21
N SER A 37 -9.00 6.24 13.99
CA SER A 37 -9.44 5.87 15.35
C SER A 37 -8.33 5.67 16.36
N TYR A 38 -7.09 6.04 16.01
CA TYR A 38 -5.97 5.97 16.93
C TYR A 38 -6.12 7.04 18.02
N ALA A 39 -6.02 6.63 19.29
CA ALA A 39 -6.39 7.50 20.40
C ALA A 39 -5.25 8.41 20.90
N MET A 40 -4.01 8.13 20.52
CA MET A 40 -2.82 8.79 21.08
C MET A 40 -2.33 9.99 20.26
N ILE A 41 -2.70 10.04 18.98
CA ILE A 41 -2.33 11.10 18.05
C ILE A 41 -3.62 11.46 17.32
N ASP A 42 -4.02 12.73 17.36
CA ASP A 42 -5.11 13.20 16.52
C ASP A 42 -4.69 13.12 15.05
N GLN A 43 -5.64 13.00 14.13
CA GLN A 43 -5.29 13.10 12.72
C GLN A 43 -4.90 14.56 12.44
N ASP A 44 -3.62 14.80 12.21
CA ASP A 44 -3.11 16.14 11.91
C ASP A 44 -3.63 16.60 10.53
N GLU A 45 -3.73 17.91 10.29
CA GLU A 45 -4.11 18.44 8.96
C GLU A 45 -3.15 17.97 7.87
N ASP A 46 -1.88 17.74 8.21
CA ASP A 46 -0.84 17.19 7.32
C ASP A 46 -1.12 15.72 6.90
N ASP A 47 -2.00 15.01 7.61
CA ASP A 47 -2.47 13.67 7.22
C ASP A 47 -3.65 13.71 6.24
N LEU A 48 -4.22 14.89 5.95
CA LEU A 48 -5.27 15.11 4.95
C LEU A 48 -4.64 15.31 3.57
N LEU A 49 -4.39 14.19 2.89
CA LEU A 49 -3.86 14.20 1.53
C LEU A 49 -4.92 14.62 0.50
N PRO A 50 -4.52 15.16 -0.67
CA PRO A 50 -5.44 15.51 -1.75
C PRO A 50 -6.34 14.34 -2.18
N VAL A 51 -7.44 14.67 -2.87
CA VAL A 51 -8.33 13.66 -3.46
C VAL A 51 -8.26 13.61 -4.99
N ASP A 52 -7.54 14.55 -5.59
CA ASP A 52 -7.31 14.66 -7.03
C ASP A 52 -5.81 14.86 -7.27
N TYR A 53 -5.26 14.04 -8.16
CA TYR A 53 -3.83 13.95 -8.44
C TYR A 53 -3.61 14.06 -9.94
N ASP A 54 -2.79 15.03 -10.33
CA ASP A 54 -2.26 15.12 -11.69
C ASP A 54 -0.97 14.29 -11.79
N LEU A 55 -1.04 13.17 -12.48
CA LEU A 55 0.11 12.27 -12.67
C LEU A 55 1.22 12.87 -13.54
N ASP A 56 0.92 13.96 -14.28
CA ASP A 56 1.93 14.67 -15.07
C ASP A 56 2.64 15.77 -14.25
N ASP A 57 2.14 16.08 -13.04
CA ASP A 57 2.77 17.03 -12.13
C ASP A 57 3.89 16.38 -11.30
N PHE A 58 5.07 16.33 -11.90
CA PHE A 58 6.28 15.80 -11.25
C PHE A 58 6.70 16.56 -9.99
N SER A 59 6.13 17.73 -9.70
CA SER A 59 6.42 18.47 -8.46
C SER A 59 5.90 17.76 -7.20
N GLN A 60 5.01 16.78 -7.35
CA GLN A 60 4.46 15.97 -6.25
C GLN A 60 5.32 14.74 -5.94
N TYR A 61 6.16 14.34 -6.89
CA TYR A 61 6.94 13.12 -6.80
C TYR A 61 8.20 13.33 -5.96
N ARG A 62 8.53 12.32 -5.17
CA ARG A 62 9.72 12.27 -4.30
C ARG A 62 10.39 10.90 -4.44
N SER A 63 11.60 10.78 -3.91
CA SER A 63 12.35 9.52 -3.93
C SER A 63 11.67 8.46 -3.05
N VAL A 64 11.50 7.24 -3.56
CA VAL A 64 10.99 6.09 -2.78
C VAL A 64 12.06 5.40 -1.92
N LEU A 65 13.35 5.75 -2.09
CA LEU A 65 14.44 5.32 -1.20
C LEU A 65 14.18 5.76 0.25
N TYR A 66 13.44 6.87 0.44
CA TYR A 66 13.19 7.47 1.74
C TYR A 66 11.80 7.10 2.29
N VAL A 67 11.71 7.03 3.61
CA VAL A 67 10.47 6.64 4.32
C VAL A 67 9.40 7.73 4.23
N ASN A 68 9.86 8.98 4.19
CA ASN A 68 9.02 10.15 4.10
C ASN A 68 9.28 10.81 2.75
N PHE A 69 8.22 11.12 2.03
CA PHE A 69 8.28 11.93 0.84
C PHE A 69 8.46 13.41 1.26
N ASN A 70 9.68 13.80 1.62
CA ASN A 70 10.02 15.17 2.04
C ASN A 70 10.86 15.90 0.98
N GLU A 71 10.87 17.23 1.03
CA GLU A 71 11.62 18.08 0.07
C GLU A 71 13.14 17.94 0.18
N GLU A 72 13.63 17.45 1.32
CA GLU A 72 15.06 17.25 1.58
C GLU A 72 15.68 16.16 0.69
N HIS A 73 14.84 15.30 0.09
CA HIS A 73 15.26 14.15 -0.70
C HIS A 73 14.50 14.11 -2.04
N PRO A 74 14.87 14.97 -3.00
CA PRO A 74 14.26 14.95 -4.33
C PRO A 74 14.51 13.60 -5.03
N TYR A 75 13.60 13.25 -5.93
CA TYR A 75 13.76 12.07 -6.78
C TYR A 75 14.97 12.21 -7.70
N ASP A 76 15.82 11.18 -7.73
CA ASP A 76 16.93 11.05 -8.67
C ASP A 76 16.67 9.85 -9.61
N PRO A 77 16.42 10.09 -10.92
CA PRO A 77 16.10 9.04 -11.88
C PRO A 77 17.26 8.08 -12.17
N GLU A 78 18.50 8.41 -11.80
CA GLU A 78 19.66 7.53 -12.01
C GLU A 78 19.71 6.38 -10.99
N ILE A 79 19.15 6.59 -9.79
CA ILE A 79 19.34 5.67 -8.66
C ILE A 79 18.03 5.17 -8.03
N ASP A 80 16.88 5.72 -8.39
CA ASP A 80 15.59 5.40 -7.77
C ASP A 80 14.40 5.40 -8.75
N ILE A 81 13.18 5.26 -8.22
CA ILE A 81 11.89 5.56 -8.86
C ILE A 81 11.18 6.69 -8.13
N ALA A 82 10.29 7.37 -8.85
CA ALA A 82 9.49 8.46 -8.33
C ALA A 82 8.22 7.91 -7.66
N GLY A 83 7.77 8.53 -6.56
CA GLY A 83 6.49 8.19 -5.96
C GLY A 83 5.98 9.23 -4.97
N PHE A 84 4.74 9.06 -4.52
CA PHE A 84 4.13 9.89 -3.48
C PHE A 84 3.06 9.12 -2.69
N ALA A 85 2.65 9.66 -1.54
CA ALA A 85 1.60 9.10 -0.70
C ALA A 85 0.25 9.71 -1.08
N CYS A 86 -0.79 8.88 -1.20
CA CYS A 86 -2.11 9.28 -1.67
C CYS A 86 -3.18 9.21 -0.56
N PHE A 87 -2.98 8.36 0.44
CA PHE A 87 -3.92 8.20 1.55
C PHE A 87 -3.21 7.64 2.77
N LYS A 88 -3.63 8.07 3.97
CA LYS A 88 -3.12 7.53 5.24
C LYS A 88 -4.26 7.44 6.25
N SER A 89 -4.31 6.34 6.98
CA SER A 89 -5.21 6.16 8.12
C SER A 89 -4.56 5.28 9.17
N ILE A 90 -4.82 5.53 10.45
CA ILE A 90 -4.28 4.75 11.57
C ILE A 90 -5.43 4.35 12.47
N TRP A 91 -5.44 3.07 12.85
CA TRP A 91 -6.47 2.51 13.72
C TRP A 91 -5.87 1.86 14.97
N GLY A 92 -6.45 2.21 16.13
CA GLY A 92 -6.16 1.60 17.41
C GLY A 92 -7.05 0.38 17.69
N PHE A 93 -6.45 -0.73 18.12
CA PHE A 93 -7.17 -1.94 18.54
C PHE A 93 -7.27 -1.96 20.07
N ARG A 94 -8.46 -1.64 20.59
CA ARG A 94 -8.67 -1.41 22.03
C ARG A 94 -8.99 -2.70 22.80
N LYS A 95 -8.48 -2.82 24.03
CA LYS A 95 -9.06 -3.72 25.05
C LYS A 95 -9.78 -2.89 26.13
N PRO A 96 -10.87 -3.40 26.71
CA PRO A 96 -11.42 -2.82 27.92
C PRO A 96 -10.45 -3.11 29.09
N LEU A 97 -9.83 -2.07 29.64
CA LEU A 97 -9.21 -2.07 30.96
C LEU A 97 -9.94 -1.01 31.80
N LEU A 98 -9.98 -1.25 33.11
CA LEU A 98 -10.61 -0.43 34.16
C LEU A 98 -10.58 1.08 33.85
N GLY A 99 -11.62 1.63 33.23
CA GLY A 99 -11.78 3.07 32.98
C GLY A 99 -11.09 3.61 31.72
N ASP A 100 -9.85 3.21 31.43
CA ASP A 100 -9.05 3.83 30.36
C ASP A 100 -8.84 2.91 29.14
N LYS A 101 -9.28 3.39 27.97
CA LYS A 101 -9.20 2.68 26.69
C LYS A 101 -7.78 2.78 26.11
N TYR A 102 -6.86 1.91 26.53
CA TYR A 102 -5.54 1.82 25.90
C TYR A 102 -5.57 0.94 24.64
N ASP A 103 -4.92 1.42 23.57
CA ASP A 103 -4.70 0.66 22.35
C ASP A 103 -3.68 -0.47 22.63
N ASN A 104 -4.07 -1.72 22.36
CA ASN A 104 -3.23 -2.91 22.54
C ASN A 104 -2.42 -3.25 21.28
N GLY A 105 -2.57 -2.45 20.24
CA GLY A 105 -1.95 -2.60 18.94
C GLY A 105 -2.52 -1.56 17.98
N THR A 106 -1.74 -1.23 16.97
CA THR A 106 -2.08 -0.19 16.00
C THR A 106 -1.80 -0.71 14.60
N LEU A 107 -2.69 -0.36 13.68
CA LEU A 107 -2.54 -0.68 12.26
C LEU A 107 -2.56 0.62 11.49
N ALA A 108 -1.45 0.93 10.82
CA ALA A 108 -1.37 2.01 9.85
C ALA A 108 -1.67 1.45 8.46
N PHE A 109 -2.49 2.17 7.70
CA PHE A 109 -2.76 1.93 6.29
C PHE A 109 -2.30 3.15 5.49
N THR A 110 -1.53 2.89 4.44
CA THR A 110 -1.08 3.91 3.50
C THR A 110 -1.33 3.44 2.08
N LEU A 111 -1.91 4.30 1.26
CA LEU A 111 -1.89 4.16 -0.19
C LEU A 111 -0.74 5.02 -0.72
N GLY A 112 0.14 4.42 -1.51
CA GLY A 112 1.16 5.16 -2.25
C GLY A 112 1.08 4.85 -3.74
N LEU A 113 1.66 5.73 -4.54
CA LEU A 113 1.80 5.58 -5.98
C LEU A 113 3.28 5.63 -6.34
N SER A 114 3.69 4.74 -7.25
CA SER A 114 5.04 4.70 -7.80
C SER A 114 5.00 4.83 -9.32
N HIS A 115 5.97 5.53 -9.90
CA HIS A 115 6.16 5.72 -11.34
C HIS A 115 7.41 4.98 -11.82
N VAL A 116 7.23 4.05 -12.74
CA VAL A 116 8.27 3.15 -13.28
C VAL A 116 8.08 2.99 -14.79
N THR A 117 9.00 3.53 -15.58
CA THR A 117 8.89 3.55 -17.05
C THR A 117 9.72 2.45 -17.74
N ARG A 118 10.73 1.92 -17.05
CA ARG A 118 11.79 1.08 -17.67
C ARG A 118 11.42 -0.36 -18.00
N PHE A 119 10.24 -0.83 -17.59
CA PHE A 119 9.79 -2.20 -17.87
C PHE A 119 8.75 -2.27 -18.99
N GLY A 120 8.37 -1.14 -19.59
CA GLY A 120 7.21 -1.05 -20.48
C GLY A 120 5.90 -1.17 -19.71
N SER A 121 4.79 -1.40 -20.44
CA SER A 121 3.45 -1.33 -19.84
C SER A 121 3.29 -2.22 -18.61
N LEU A 122 2.95 -1.60 -17.47
CA LEU A 122 2.64 -2.27 -16.21
C LEU A 122 1.32 -3.04 -16.23
N PHE A 123 0.50 -2.89 -17.27
CA PHE A 123 -0.66 -3.78 -17.47
C PHE A 123 -0.27 -5.19 -17.92
N LYS A 124 1.00 -5.42 -18.27
CA LYS A 124 1.54 -6.77 -18.51
C LYS A 124 2.02 -7.37 -17.18
N PRO A 125 1.52 -8.54 -16.76
CA PRO A 125 1.84 -9.11 -15.45
C PRO A 125 3.34 -9.20 -15.15
N GLN A 126 4.16 -9.67 -16.11
CA GLN A 126 5.60 -9.80 -15.87
C GLN A 126 6.32 -8.47 -15.68
N ASN A 127 5.81 -7.39 -16.28
CA ASN A 127 6.37 -6.05 -16.11
C ASN A 127 5.97 -5.45 -14.76
N MET A 128 4.71 -5.68 -14.35
CA MET A 128 4.23 -5.31 -13.04
C MET A 128 5.01 -6.00 -11.92
N GLU A 129 5.27 -7.31 -12.04
CA GLU A 129 6.08 -8.04 -11.07
C GLU A 129 7.51 -7.47 -10.95
N LYS A 130 8.15 -7.14 -12.08
CA LYS A 130 9.48 -6.50 -12.08
C LYS A 130 9.46 -5.12 -11.40
N ALA A 131 8.47 -4.30 -11.70
CA ALA A 131 8.31 -2.97 -11.08
C ALA A 131 8.13 -3.06 -9.56
N VAL A 132 7.34 -4.03 -9.09
CA VAL A 132 7.13 -4.27 -7.66
C VAL A 132 8.40 -4.78 -6.99
N ILE A 133 9.13 -5.72 -7.59
CA ILE A 133 10.41 -6.23 -7.05
C ILE A 133 11.41 -5.08 -6.91
N GLU A 134 11.52 -4.24 -7.92
CA GLU A 134 12.43 -3.09 -7.87
C GLU A 134 12.05 -2.09 -6.77
N SER A 135 10.76 -1.78 -6.61
CA SER A 135 10.27 -0.95 -5.51
C SER A 135 10.60 -1.55 -4.13
N ILE A 136 10.51 -2.87 -3.98
CA ILE A 136 10.92 -3.58 -2.77
C ILE A 136 12.42 -3.43 -2.52
N ASP A 137 13.25 -3.63 -3.54
CA ASP A 137 14.71 -3.54 -3.42
C ASP A 137 15.17 -2.13 -3.08
N LEU A 138 14.55 -1.11 -3.69
CA LEU A 138 14.84 0.29 -3.39
C LEU A 138 14.41 0.66 -1.97
N ARG A 139 13.29 0.15 -1.48
CA ARG A 139 12.76 0.52 -0.16
C ARG A 139 13.35 -0.27 1.00
N TYR A 140 13.55 -1.58 0.82
CA TYR A 140 13.93 -2.51 1.90
C TYR A 140 15.28 -3.20 1.67
N GLY A 141 15.83 -3.10 0.46
CA GLY A 141 17.16 -3.60 0.13
C GLY A 141 18.27 -2.64 0.56
N PRO A 142 19.54 -3.01 0.34
CA PRO A 142 20.71 -2.30 0.87
C PRO A 142 20.84 -0.82 0.44
N LYS A 143 20.16 -0.43 -0.64
CA LYS A 143 20.16 0.95 -1.14
C LYS A 143 19.17 1.87 -0.41
N GLY A 144 18.13 1.32 0.19
CA GLY A 144 17.06 2.10 0.82
C GLY A 144 17.50 2.77 2.13
N TRP A 145 16.88 3.90 2.46
CA TRP A 145 17.09 4.59 3.75
C TRP A 145 16.85 3.67 4.94
N LEU A 146 15.86 2.78 4.82
CA LEU A 146 15.51 1.80 5.83
C LEU A 146 16.61 0.77 6.10
N ALA A 147 17.61 0.64 5.22
CA ALA A 147 18.75 -0.25 5.39
C ALA A 147 19.82 0.28 6.36
N TRP A 148 19.70 1.54 6.85
CA TRP A 148 20.62 2.21 7.77
C TRP A 148 22.11 2.07 7.40
N LYS A 149 22.73 3.21 7.07
CA LYS A 149 24.13 3.36 6.61
C LYS A 149 25.20 2.71 7.52
N ASP A 150 24.84 2.33 8.76
CA ASP A 150 25.74 1.76 9.77
C ASP A 150 25.30 0.40 10.36
N SER A 151 24.12 -0.13 10.02
CA SER A 151 23.70 -1.44 10.53
C SER A 151 24.22 -2.54 9.61
N LYS A 152 25.25 -3.25 10.05
CA LYS A 152 25.75 -4.48 9.41
C LYS A 152 24.75 -5.66 9.44
N GLU A 153 23.49 -5.39 9.77
CA GLU A 153 22.46 -6.39 10.02
C GLU A 153 21.25 -6.16 9.12
N GLN A 154 20.77 -7.25 8.51
CA GLN A 154 19.55 -7.24 7.71
C GLN A 154 18.35 -6.91 8.62
N ARG A 155 17.65 -5.80 8.35
CA ARG A 155 16.47 -5.37 9.13
C ARG A 155 15.16 -5.97 8.63
N PHE A 156 15.06 -6.20 7.32
CA PHE A 156 13.85 -6.68 6.67
C PHE A 156 14.08 -8.01 5.97
N GLN A 157 13.06 -8.86 5.99
CA GLN A 157 13.03 -10.12 5.27
C GLN A 157 11.78 -10.17 4.38
N GLY A 158 11.99 -10.35 3.08
CA GLY A 158 10.93 -10.50 2.09
C GLY A 158 11.41 -10.26 0.65
N PRO A 159 10.51 -10.32 -0.33
CA PRO A 159 9.08 -10.58 -0.17
C PRO A 159 8.78 -12.01 0.30
N LEU A 160 7.94 -12.14 1.32
CA LEU A 160 7.39 -13.41 1.80
C LEU A 160 5.95 -13.57 1.30
N ASN A 161 5.52 -14.82 1.10
CA ASN A 161 4.15 -15.14 0.69
C ASN A 161 3.69 -14.44 -0.61
N TRP A 162 4.61 -14.23 -1.57
CA TRP A 162 4.31 -13.65 -2.88
C TRP A 162 3.19 -14.42 -3.58
N ARG A 163 2.09 -13.73 -3.92
CA ARG A 163 0.94 -14.32 -4.60
C ARG A 163 0.23 -13.29 -5.45
N ILE A 164 -0.34 -13.78 -6.56
CA ILE A 164 -1.27 -13.03 -7.39
C ILE A 164 -2.70 -13.41 -6.97
N HIS A 165 -3.53 -12.40 -6.75
CA HIS A 165 -4.93 -12.53 -6.34
C HIS A 165 -5.86 -11.86 -7.34
N HIS A 166 -7.09 -12.36 -7.43
CA HIS A 166 -8.12 -11.80 -8.31
C HIS A 166 -9.31 -11.35 -7.47
N PHE A 167 -9.59 -10.04 -7.45
CA PHE A 167 -10.70 -9.45 -6.72
C PHE A 167 -11.38 -8.40 -7.60
N GLN A 168 -12.71 -8.43 -7.71
CA GLN A 168 -13.49 -7.47 -8.51
C GLN A 168 -13.02 -7.36 -9.98
N GLY A 169 -12.53 -8.46 -10.57
CA GLY A 169 -11.96 -8.46 -11.93
C GLY A 169 -10.58 -7.80 -12.05
N LEU A 170 -9.96 -7.41 -10.94
CA LEU A 170 -8.64 -6.82 -10.86
C LEU A 170 -7.61 -7.85 -10.38
N GLU A 171 -6.41 -7.81 -10.96
CA GLU A 171 -5.27 -8.63 -10.58
C GLU A 171 -4.38 -7.87 -9.58
N TRP A 172 -4.08 -8.50 -8.45
CA TRP A 172 -3.33 -7.90 -7.34
C TRP A 172 -2.10 -8.71 -7.00
N ILE A 173 -0.94 -8.06 -6.91
CA ILE A 173 0.28 -8.64 -6.36
C ILE A 173 0.31 -8.43 -4.85
N HIS A 174 0.34 -9.51 -4.09
CA HIS A 174 0.38 -9.50 -2.64
C HIS A 174 1.68 -10.10 -2.10
N TYR A 175 2.27 -9.43 -1.11
CA TYR A 175 3.38 -9.98 -0.35
C TYR A 175 3.45 -9.39 1.06
N PHE A 176 4.28 -10.02 1.89
CA PHE A 176 4.61 -9.58 3.24
C PHE A 176 6.10 -9.26 3.35
N ILE A 177 6.44 -8.15 4.01
CA ILE A 177 7.80 -7.80 4.42
C ILE A 177 7.86 -7.89 5.95
N ASN A 178 8.65 -8.83 6.47
CA ASN A 178 8.86 -8.99 7.90
C ASN A 178 9.90 -7.98 8.39
N GLU A 179 9.65 -7.30 9.51
CA GLU A 179 10.67 -6.51 10.21
C GLU A 179 11.27 -7.39 11.31
N ILE A 180 12.53 -7.80 11.15
CA ILE A 180 13.15 -8.92 11.88
C ILE A 180 13.07 -8.71 13.41
N HIS A 181 13.25 -7.47 13.89
CA HIS A 181 13.18 -7.15 15.31
C HIS A 181 11.78 -7.26 15.92
N LEU A 182 10.71 -7.20 15.11
CA LEU A 182 9.33 -7.29 15.59
C LEU A 182 8.85 -8.73 15.78
N LYS A 183 9.68 -9.74 15.44
CA LYS A 183 9.42 -11.21 15.47
C LYS A 183 8.22 -11.71 14.65
N ARG A 184 7.11 -10.97 14.62
CA ARG A 184 5.83 -11.27 13.95
C ARG A 184 5.20 -10.04 13.31
N GLY A 185 5.84 -8.86 13.42
CA GLY A 185 5.37 -7.59 12.87
C GLY A 185 6.04 -7.27 11.55
N GLY A 186 5.34 -6.56 10.68
CA GLY A 186 5.83 -6.26 9.35
C GLY A 186 4.81 -5.48 8.54
N ARG A 187 4.92 -5.60 7.22
CA ARG A 187 4.12 -4.87 6.25
C ARG A 187 3.44 -5.84 5.30
N ILE A 188 2.12 -5.74 5.20
CA ILE A 188 1.31 -6.43 4.20
C ILE A 188 1.12 -5.44 3.05
N THR A 189 1.51 -5.82 1.84
CA THR A 189 1.43 -4.92 0.69
C THR A 189 0.66 -5.57 -0.44
N TRP A 190 -0.27 -4.81 -1.03
CA TRP A 190 -1.02 -5.19 -2.22
C TRP A 190 -0.76 -4.15 -3.30
N ASN A 191 -0.42 -4.61 -4.51
CA ASN A 191 -0.08 -3.73 -5.62
C ASN A 191 -0.95 -4.01 -6.84
N ILE A 192 -1.28 -2.95 -7.57
CA ILE A 192 -2.10 -3.00 -8.77
C ILE A 192 -1.65 -1.90 -9.75
N PRO A 193 -1.54 -2.19 -11.07
CA PRO A 193 -1.26 -1.14 -12.05
C PRO A 193 -2.40 -0.12 -12.11
N LEU A 194 -2.06 1.14 -12.37
CA LEU A 194 -2.99 2.26 -12.50
C LEU A 194 -2.91 2.90 -13.89
N THR A 195 -1.71 2.98 -14.45
CA THR A 195 -1.44 3.36 -15.84
C THR A 195 -0.35 2.44 -16.39
N GLU A 196 0.08 2.63 -17.64
CA GLU A 196 1.18 1.86 -18.20
C GLU A 196 2.53 2.09 -17.49
N GLU A 197 2.67 3.17 -16.69
CA GLU A 197 3.90 3.50 -15.96
C GLU A 197 3.69 3.69 -14.46
N HIS A 198 2.46 3.62 -13.97
CA HIS A 198 2.14 3.86 -12.55
C HIS A 198 1.47 2.65 -11.92
N PHE A 199 1.82 2.37 -10.67
CA PHE A 199 1.10 1.39 -9.85
C PHE A 199 0.83 1.93 -8.44
N LEU A 200 -0.26 1.43 -7.86
CA LEU A 200 -0.66 1.72 -6.50
C LEU A 200 -0.17 0.63 -5.54
N SER A 201 0.21 1.03 -4.34
CA SER A 201 0.60 0.16 -3.24
C SER A 201 -0.27 0.42 -2.01
N PHE A 202 -1.14 -0.54 -1.68
CA PHE A 202 -1.88 -0.56 -0.44
C PHE A 202 -1.03 -1.25 0.63
N THR A 203 -0.42 -0.46 1.52
CA THR A 203 0.51 -0.94 2.54
C THR A 203 -0.13 -0.86 3.92
N PHE A 204 -0.20 -2.00 4.61
CA PHE A 204 -0.68 -2.11 5.98
C PHE A 204 0.50 -2.47 6.90
N ARG A 205 0.75 -1.65 7.91
CA ARG A 205 1.87 -1.82 8.85
C ARG A 205 1.35 -1.97 10.27
N ASP A 206 1.80 -3.01 10.95
CA ASP A 206 1.71 -3.07 12.41
C ASP A 206 2.76 -2.16 13.03
N THR A 207 2.34 -1.23 13.87
CA THR A 207 3.23 -0.30 14.58
C THR A 207 3.45 -0.68 16.05
N GLY A 208 2.93 -1.83 16.52
CA GLY A 208 3.11 -2.36 17.88
C GLY A 208 3.78 -3.74 17.95
N TYR A 209 3.77 -4.37 19.14
CA TYR A 209 4.21 -5.76 19.35
C TYR A 209 3.05 -6.74 19.07
N PRO A 210 3.02 -7.46 17.93
CA PRO A 210 1.84 -8.23 17.54
C PRO A 210 1.65 -9.49 18.36
N SER A 211 0.42 -9.70 18.85
CA SER A 211 -0.06 -11.05 19.20
C SER A 211 -0.58 -11.77 17.95
N GLU A 212 -0.58 -13.10 17.94
CA GLU A 212 -1.11 -13.89 16.80
C GLU A 212 -2.56 -13.52 16.45
N LYS A 213 -3.37 -13.18 17.47
CA LYS A 213 -4.75 -12.73 17.28
C LYS A 213 -4.80 -11.38 16.55
N LEU A 214 -3.93 -10.43 16.90
CA LEU A 214 -3.87 -9.12 16.24
C LEU A 214 -3.42 -9.25 14.79
N VAL A 215 -2.38 -10.06 14.53
CA VAL A 215 -1.93 -10.34 13.15
C VAL A 215 -3.07 -10.89 12.29
N LYS A 216 -3.87 -11.83 12.82
CA LYS A 216 -5.04 -12.37 12.11
C LYS A 216 -6.08 -11.28 11.80
N GLU A 217 -6.37 -10.40 12.75
CA GLU A 217 -7.32 -9.30 12.53
C GLU A 217 -6.78 -8.24 11.54
N PHE A 218 -5.47 -7.97 11.54
CA PHE A 218 -4.85 -7.04 10.59
C PHE A 218 -4.91 -7.59 9.17
N ASN A 219 -4.58 -8.87 8.98
CA ASN A 219 -4.72 -9.53 7.68
C ASN A 219 -6.16 -9.55 7.19
N ARG A 220 -7.13 -9.80 8.10
CA ARG A 220 -8.55 -9.74 7.77
C ARG A 220 -8.96 -8.35 7.29
N LEU A 221 -8.63 -7.31 8.06
CA LEU A 221 -9.01 -5.93 7.72
C LEU A 221 -8.34 -5.46 6.43
N ALA A 222 -7.04 -5.73 6.25
CA ALA A 222 -6.33 -5.41 5.02
C ALA A 222 -7.04 -6.03 3.81
N ARG A 223 -7.37 -7.32 3.89
CA ARG A 223 -8.09 -8.03 2.83
C ARG A 223 -9.50 -7.46 2.59
N GLU A 224 -10.26 -7.17 3.64
CA GLU A 224 -11.59 -6.56 3.51
C GLU A 224 -11.55 -5.22 2.78
N ILE A 225 -10.53 -4.39 3.01
CA ILE A 225 -10.34 -3.13 2.29
C ILE A 225 -10.06 -3.39 0.81
N ILE A 226 -9.11 -4.28 0.51
CA ILE A 226 -8.75 -4.64 -0.88
C ILE A 226 -9.94 -5.21 -1.66
N GLU A 227 -10.75 -6.07 -1.04
CA GLU A 227 -11.93 -6.68 -1.68
C GLU A 227 -13.04 -5.67 -2.02
N THR A 228 -12.99 -4.46 -1.45
CA THR A 228 -13.90 -3.34 -1.77
C THR A 228 -13.33 -2.36 -2.79
N CYS A 229 -12.10 -2.59 -3.27
CA CYS A 229 -11.46 -1.70 -4.21
C CYS A 229 -12.09 -1.82 -5.61
N GLU A 230 -12.44 -0.68 -6.19
CA GLU A 230 -12.94 -0.51 -7.54
C GLU A 230 -12.10 0.54 -8.26
N ILE A 231 -11.80 0.32 -9.54
CA ILE A 231 -11.07 1.28 -10.38
C ILE A 231 -11.89 1.55 -11.64
N ASP A 232 -12.35 2.79 -11.80
CA ASP A 232 -12.92 3.29 -13.05
C ASP A 232 -11.80 3.95 -13.86
N TYR A 233 -11.21 3.19 -14.79
CA TYR A 233 -10.16 3.70 -15.67
C TYR A 233 -10.70 4.77 -16.62
N SER A 234 -9.95 5.87 -16.75
CA SER A 234 -10.21 6.89 -17.78
C SER A 234 -10.09 6.30 -19.19
N GLU A 235 -10.68 6.95 -20.19
CA GLU A 235 -10.62 6.49 -21.58
C GLU A 235 -9.17 6.29 -22.07
N ALA A 236 -8.27 7.19 -21.69
CA ALA A 236 -6.85 7.11 -22.04
C ALA A 236 -6.22 5.84 -21.45
N VAL A 237 -6.50 5.52 -20.18
CA VAL A 237 -5.96 4.31 -19.55
C VAL A 237 -6.60 3.04 -20.13
N GLN A 238 -7.90 3.06 -20.46
CA GLN A 238 -8.52 1.94 -21.16
C GLN A 238 -7.86 1.64 -22.51
N GLN A 239 -7.37 2.66 -23.22
CA GLN A 239 -6.59 2.46 -24.45
C GLN A 239 -5.23 1.83 -24.17
N GLN A 240 -4.54 2.24 -23.09
CA GLN A 240 -3.28 1.62 -22.66
C GLN A 240 -3.46 0.13 -22.32
N ILE A 241 -4.54 -0.22 -21.60
CA ILE A 241 -4.88 -1.62 -21.27
C ILE A 241 -5.09 -2.45 -22.53
N LYS A 242 -5.95 -1.98 -23.45
CA LYS A 242 -6.21 -2.67 -24.74
C LYS A 242 -4.94 -2.87 -25.56
N LYS A 243 -4.07 -1.86 -25.61
CA LYS A 243 -2.78 -1.95 -26.32
C LYS A 243 -1.89 -3.04 -25.70
N ALA A 244 -1.78 -3.07 -24.37
CA ALA A 244 -0.99 -4.06 -23.66
C ALA A 244 -1.48 -5.50 -23.89
N GLU A 245 -2.80 -5.70 -23.95
CA GLU A 245 -3.43 -7.00 -24.26
C GLU A 245 -3.09 -7.50 -25.67
N ILE A 246 -3.16 -6.63 -26.68
CA ILE A 246 -2.82 -6.98 -28.07
C ILE A 246 -1.34 -7.36 -28.18
N GLU A 247 -0.45 -6.57 -27.58
CA GLU A 247 0.99 -6.83 -27.63
C GLU A 247 1.41 -8.07 -26.81
N GLY A 248 0.62 -8.45 -25.80
CA GLY A 248 0.84 -9.65 -25.00
C GLY A 248 0.39 -10.94 -25.68
N ASN A 249 -0.37 -10.85 -26.78
CA ASN A 249 -0.96 -11.99 -27.45
C ASN A 249 -0.46 -12.09 -28.92
N PRO A 250 0.65 -12.81 -29.20
CA PRO A 250 1.30 -12.83 -30.51
C PRO A 250 0.45 -13.44 -31.65
N ALA A 251 -0.75 -13.96 -31.34
CA ALA A 251 -1.67 -14.55 -32.31
C ALA A 251 -2.51 -13.53 -33.11
N VAL A 252 -2.51 -12.24 -32.75
CA VAL A 252 -3.38 -11.23 -33.39
C VAL A 252 -2.68 -10.46 -34.53
N LEU A 253 -1.36 -10.62 -34.70
CA LEU A 253 -0.57 -9.91 -35.72
C LEU A 253 -0.54 -10.59 -37.11
N TRP A 254 -1.35 -11.63 -37.34
CA TRP A 254 -1.46 -12.32 -38.62
C TRP A 254 -2.92 -12.52 -39.03
N VAL A 255 -3.61 -11.41 -39.39
CA VAL A 255 -4.83 -11.44 -40.22
C VAL A 255 -4.74 -10.30 -41.24
#